data_AF-R4LRY5-F1
#
_entry.id   AF-R4LRY5-F1
#
_cell.length_a   1.000
_cell.length_b   1.000
_cell.length_c   1.000
_cell.angle_alpha   90.00
_cell.angle_beta   90.00
_cell.angle_gamma   90.00
#
_symmetry.space_group_name_H-M   'P 1'
#
loop_
_entity.id
_entity.type
_entity.pdbx_description
1 polymer ?
#
loop_
_entity_poly.entity_id
_entity_poly.type
_entity_poly.pdbx_seq_one_letter_code
_entity_poly.pdbx_strand_id
1 'polypeptide(L)'
;MFDLVRRTALAAAAPAALLALTAAPAHAVAGGPTTEQVLMAEVVALTNQERMANGCGELAVDEELTIASVRQAHYMAATGDFGHIGWRGSTFETRTEAVGYDYVAAENIGWGYSGPDEVMVAWMNSPAHRANILNCTVRSFGAGVQRAANGTFYWTQVFGYR
;
A
#
# COMPACT_ATOMS: atom_id res chain seq x y z
N MET A 1 -86.85 -16.66 26.07
CA MET A 1 -85.83 -17.72 26.10
C MET A 1 -84.54 -17.08 25.61
N PHE A 2 -83.59 -16.89 26.54
CA PHE A 2 -82.14 -16.65 26.40
C PHE A 2 -81.68 -15.70 25.28
N ASP A 3 -81.25 -14.49 25.63
CA ASP A 3 -79.86 -14.12 25.97
C ASP A 3 -79.26 -13.38 24.78
N LEU A 4 -78.95 -12.09 24.96
CA LEU A 4 -77.62 -11.59 25.30
C LEU A 4 -76.66 -11.70 24.12
N VAL A 5 -76.09 -10.56 23.69
CA VAL A 5 -74.68 -10.34 23.30
C VAL A 5 -74.61 -8.94 22.64
N ARG A 6 -74.07 -7.94 23.36
CA ARG A 6 -72.66 -7.46 23.31
C ARG A 6 -72.42 -6.58 22.06
N ARG A 7 -72.44 -5.25 22.23
CA ARG A 7 -71.29 -4.35 22.50
C ARG A 7 -70.54 -3.87 21.24
N THR A 8 -70.54 -2.53 21.14
CA THR A 8 -69.43 -1.60 20.79
C THR A 8 -68.93 -1.52 19.34
N ALA A 9 -69.28 -0.37 18.73
CA ALA A 9 -68.47 0.59 17.99
C ALA A 9 -67.19 0.11 17.28
N LEU A 10 -67.19 0.25 15.95
CA LEU A 10 -66.02 0.13 15.10
C LEU A 10 -64.98 1.21 15.45
N ALA A 11 -63.79 0.75 15.82
CA ALA A 11 -62.59 1.56 15.96
C ALA A 11 -61.95 1.85 14.59
N ALA A 12 -61.37 3.05 14.48
CA ALA A 12 -60.74 3.60 13.30
C ALA A 12 -59.51 2.81 12.83
N ALA A 13 -59.32 2.78 11.51
CA ALA A 13 -58.15 2.25 10.83
C ALA A 13 -56.92 3.14 11.06
N ALA A 14 -55.78 2.51 11.36
CA ALA A 14 -54.45 3.11 11.24
C ALA A 14 -53.58 2.16 10.39
N PRO A 15 -52.86 2.66 9.37
CA PRO A 15 -52.00 1.82 8.55
C PRO A 15 -50.70 1.51 9.32
N ALA A 16 -50.41 0.23 9.50
CA ALA A 16 -49.12 -0.23 10.00
C ALA A 16 -48.05 0.07 8.94
N ALA A 17 -47.17 1.02 9.23
CA ALA A 17 -45.97 1.27 8.44
C ALA A 17 -45.03 0.06 8.53
N LEU A 18 -44.81 -0.62 7.41
CA LEU A 18 -43.76 -1.62 7.28
C LEU A 18 -42.39 -0.94 7.46
N LEU A 19 -41.70 -1.21 8.57
CA LEU A 19 -40.25 -1.04 8.62
C LEU A 19 -39.61 -2.14 7.75
N ALA A 20 -39.32 -1.80 6.50
CA ALA A 20 -38.40 -2.60 5.70
C ALA A 20 -36.97 -2.32 6.20
N LEU A 21 -36.45 -3.21 7.07
CA LEU A 21 -35.02 -3.28 7.34
C LEU A 21 -34.34 -3.82 6.08
N THR A 22 -33.96 -2.92 5.17
CA THR A 22 -33.08 -3.30 4.06
C THR A 22 -31.69 -3.47 4.65
N ALA A 23 -31.27 -4.72 4.86
CA ALA A 23 -29.87 -5.02 5.07
C ALA A 23 -29.11 -4.51 3.84
N ALA A 24 -28.24 -3.52 4.04
CA ALA A 24 -27.33 -3.08 3.01
C ALA A 24 -26.52 -4.29 2.51
N PRO A 25 -26.23 -4.40 1.20
CA PRO A 25 -25.37 -5.47 0.74
C PRO A 25 -23.99 -5.20 1.36
N ALA A 26 -23.55 -6.12 2.22
CA ALA A 26 -22.14 -6.23 2.53
C ALA A 26 -21.44 -6.49 1.20
N HIS A 27 -20.76 -5.48 0.67
CA HIS A 27 -19.87 -5.66 -0.45
C HIS A 27 -18.71 -6.50 0.06
N ALA A 28 -18.84 -7.82 -0.06
CA ALA A 28 -17.68 -8.68 -0.09
C ALA A 28 -16.88 -8.27 -1.31
N VAL A 29 -15.88 -7.42 -1.12
CA VAL A 29 -14.85 -7.19 -2.14
C VAL A 29 -14.07 -8.49 -2.21
N ALA A 30 -14.51 -9.40 -3.08
CA ALA A 30 -13.69 -10.50 -3.54
C ALA A 30 -12.45 -9.87 -4.19
N GLY A 31 -11.33 -9.86 -3.46
CA GLY A 31 -10.06 -9.33 -3.96
C GLY A 31 -9.62 -10.17 -5.14
N GLY A 32 -9.75 -9.61 -6.35
CA GLY A 32 -8.97 -10.09 -7.49
C GLY A 32 -7.47 -10.02 -7.19
N PRO A 33 -6.61 -10.58 -8.05
CA PRO A 33 -5.18 -10.44 -7.87
C PRO A 33 -4.81 -8.94 -7.80
N THR A 34 -4.35 -8.48 -6.64
CA THR A 34 -3.81 -7.13 -6.50
C THR A 34 -2.58 -7.02 -7.37
N THR A 35 -2.57 -6.06 -8.29
CA THR A 35 -1.43 -5.87 -9.18
C THR A 35 -0.27 -5.24 -8.42
N GLU A 36 0.96 -5.52 -8.84
CA GLU A 36 2.17 -4.92 -8.26
C GLU A 36 2.12 -3.39 -8.31
N GLN A 37 1.47 -2.82 -9.33
CA GLN A 37 1.24 -1.38 -9.45
C GLN A 37 0.38 -0.80 -8.32
N VAL A 38 -0.67 -1.51 -7.89
CA VAL A 38 -1.51 -1.09 -6.75
C VAL A 38 -0.68 -1.12 -5.47
N LEU A 39 0.10 -2.18 -5.26
CA LEU A 39 0.98 -2.30 -4.10
C LEU A 39 2.05 -1.20 -4.07
N MET A 40 2.63 -0.86 -5.22
CA MET A 40 3.57 0.27 -5.35
C MET A 40 2.93 1.60 -4.98
N ALA A 41 1.71 1.87 -5.45
CA ALA A 41 0.98 3.10 -5.14
C ALA A 41 0.66 3.22 -3.64
N GLU A 42 0.29 2.11 -2.99
CA GLU A 42 0.06 2.06 -1.54
C GLU A 42 1.36 2.31 -0.76
N VAL A 43 2.50 1.75 -1.19
CA VAL A 43 3.82 2.04 -0.59
C VAL A 43 4.16 3.52 -0.70
N VAL A 44 3.90 4.18 -1.83
CA VAL A 44 4.08 5.63 -1.99
C VAL A 44 3.23 6.39 -0.98
N ALA A 45 1.94 6.06 -0.89
CA ALA A 45 1.00 6.75 -0.01
C ALA A 45 1.39 6.62 1.46
N LEU A 46 1.73 5.41 1.92
CA LEU A 46 2.19 5.14 3.28
C LEU A 46 3.51 5.87 3.60
N THR A 47 4.45 5.91 2.65
CA THR A 47 5.71 6.66 2.81
C THR A 47 5.43 8.14 3.06
N ASN A 48 4.55 8.75 2.25
CA ASN A 48 4.20 10.15 2.40
C ASN A 48 3.39 10.42 3.68
N GLN A 49 2.55 9.48 4.12
CA GLN A 49 1.86 9.58 5.40
C GLN A 49 2.85 9.64 6.58
N GLU A 50 3.84 8.76 6.63
CA GLU A 50 4.88 8.78 7.67
C GLU A 50 5.69 10.07 7.65
N ARG A 51 6.00 10.56 6.44
CA ARG A 51 6.73 11.83 6.25
C ARG A 51 5.94 13.03 6.73
N MET A 52 4.66 13.12 6.39
CA MET A 52 3.78 14.19 6.85
C MET A 52 3.61 14.16 8.37
N ALA A 53 3.45 12.97 8.95
CA ALA A 53 3.38 12.80 10.40
C ALA A 53 4.67 13.26 11.11
N ASN A 54 5.82 13.19 10.43
CA ASN A 54 7.11 13.69 10.92
C ASN A 54 7.38 15.17 10.55
N GLY A 55 6.45 15.86 9.90
CA GLY A 55 6.62 17.26 9.48
C GLY A 55 7.53 17.46 8.26
N CYS A 56 7.84 16.41 7.51
CA CYS A 56 8.48 16.53 6.21
C CYS A 56 7.45 16.83 5.10
N GLY A 57 7.93 17.37 3.98
CA GLY A 57 7.13 17.42 2.74
C GLY A 57 6.97 16.03 2.11
N GLU A 58 5.88 15.86 1.36
CA GLU A 58 5.66 14.69 0.51
C GLU A 58 6.77 14.56 -0.55
N LEU A 59 7.07 13.33 -0.92
CA LEU A 59 7.95 13.02 -2.04
C LEU A 59 7.15 12.95 -3.33
N ALA A 60 7.71 13.51 -4.39
CA ALA A 60 7.22 13.30 -5.74
C ALA A 60 7.61 11.91 -6.24
N VAL A 61 6.68 11.20 -6.88
CA VAL A 61 7.03 9.97 -7.59
C VAL A 61 7.85 10.33 -8.82
N ASP A 62 9.03 9.74 -8.93
CA ASP A 62 9.97 9.92 -10.03
C ASP A 62 10.02 8.64 -10.87
N GLU A 63 9.91 8.80 -12.19
CA GLU A 63 9.84 7.67 -13.13
C GLU A 63 11.14 6.86 -13.14
N GLU A 64 12.29 7.55 -13.10
CA GLU A 64 13.60 6.92 -13.21
C GLU A 64 13.91 6.15 -11.91
N LEU A 65 13.63 6.75 -10.75
CA LEU A 65 13.70 6.03 -9.48
C LEU A 65 12.76 4.83 -9.44
N THR A 66 11.55 4.95 -9.99
CA THR A 66 10.59 3.83 -10.06
C THR A 66 11.13 2.69 -10.91
N ILE A 67 11.72 2.99 -12.07
CA ILE A 67 12.36 1.98 -12.94
C ILE A 67 13.50 1.29 -12.19
N ALA A 68 14.36 2.04 -11.48
CA ALA A 68 15.46 1.48 -10.70
C ALA A 68 14.96 0.54 -9.58
N SER A 69 13.93 0.97 -8.83
CA SER A 69 13.30 0.18 -7.78
C SER A 69 12.66 -1.10 -8.31
N VAL A 70 11.92 -1.03 -9.41
CA VAL A 70 11.29 -2.20 -10.04
C VAL A 70 12.35 -3.19 -10.54
N ARG A 71 13.44 -2.72 -11.14
CA ARG A 71 14.55 -3.58 -11.57
C ARG A 71 15.17 -4.34 -10.40
N GLN A 72 15.34 -3.69 -9.25
CA GLN A 72 15.90 -4.34 -8.06
C GLN A 72 14.92 -5.35 -7.45
N ALA A 73 13.65 -4.98 -7.30
CA ALA A 73 12.62 -5.90 -6.82
C ALA A 73 12.51 -7.14 -7.73
N HIS A 74 12.52 -6.94 -9.06
CA HIS A 74 12.54 -8.03 -10.03
C HIS A 74 13.79 -8.90 -9.92
N TYR A 75 14.97 -8.31 -9.78
CA TYR A 75 16.22 -9.07 -9.59
C TYR A 75 16.14 -9.96 -8.34
N MET A 76 15.75 -9.41 -7.20
CA MET A 76 15.64 -10.17 -5.95
C MET A 76 14.58 -11.28 -6.07
N ALA A 77 13.45 -10.99 -6.70
CA ALA A 77 12.38 -11.98 -6.91
C ALA A 77 12.77 -13.11 -7.86
N ALA A 78 13.53 -12.81 -8.93
CA ALA A 78 13.94 -13.78 -9.93
C ALA A 78 15.08 -14.69 -9.47
N THR A 79 15.96 -14.19 -8.58
CA THR A 79 17.15 -14.90 -8.14
C THR A 79 17.04 -15.48 -6.73
N GLY A 80 16.22 -14.88 -5.88
CA GLY A 80 16.22 -15.14 -4.44
C GLY A 80 17.38 -14.44 -3.70
N ASP A 81 18.24 -13.71 -4.40
CA ASP A 81 19.36 -12.99 -3.81
C ASP A 81 18.86 -11.67 -3.22
N PHE A 82 18.49 -11.69 -1.94
CA PHE A 82 18.08 -10.50 -1.21
C PHE A 82 19.29 -9.66 -0.77
N GLY A 83 19.39 -8.43 -1.28
CA GLY A 83 20.44 -7.49 -0.91
C GLY A 83 20.41 -6.21 -1.75
N HIS A 84 21.29 -5.26 -1.43
CA HIS A 84 21.42 -3.99 -2.15
C HIS A 84 22.20 -4.10 -3.47
N ILE A 85 22.92 -5.22 -3.65
CA ILE A 85 23.66 -5.53 -4.87
C ILE A 85 22.75 -6.28 -5.84
N GLY A 86 22.57 -5.72 -7.02
CA GLY A 86 21.69 -6.24 -8.05
C GLY A 86 22.45 -6.93 -9.19
N TRP A 87 21.76 -7.02 -10.33
CA TRP A 87 22.28 -7.61 -11.56
C TRP A 87 23.68 -7.10 -11.91
N ARG A 88 24.61 -8.03 -12.18
CA ARG A 88 26.01 -7.78 -12.53
C ARG A 88 26.78 -6.92 -11.52
N GLY A 89 26.41 -6.98 -10.24
CA GLY A 89 27.09 -6.24 -9.18
C GLY A 89 26.68 -4.78 -9.06
N SER A 90 25.57 -4.38 -9.69
CA SER A 90 25.09 -3.00 -9.61
C SER A 90 24.71 -2.61 -8.17
N THR A 91 25.12 -1.42 -7.74
CA THR A 91 24.61 -0.76 -6.53
C THR A 91 23.35 0.04 -6.87
N PHE A 92 22.62 0.56 -5.87
CA PHE A 92 21.45 1.40 -6.15
C PHE A 92 21.81 2.67 -6.92
N GLU A 93 22.98 3.26 -6.65
CA GLU A 93 23.52 4.42 -7.39
C GLU A 93 23.75 4.08 -8.85
N THR A 94 24.47 3.00 -9.15
CA THR A 94 24.71 2.61 -10.55
C THR A 94 23.42 2.22 -11.29
N ARG A 95 22.40 1.70 -10.57
CA ARG A 95 21.09 1.40 -11.15
C ARG A 95 20.31 2.66 -11.49
N THR A 96 20.35 3.69 -10.64
CA THR A 96 19.69 4.97 -10.88
C THR A 96 20.41 5.78 -11.97
N GLU A 97 21.74 5.81 -11.97
CA GLU A 97 22.53 6.46 -13.02
C GLU A 97 22.25 5.84 -14.40
N ALA A 98 22.14 4.51 -14.48
CA ALA A 98 21.84 3.79 -15.72
C ALA A 98 20.45 4.10 -16.32
N VAL A 99 19.57 4.78 -15.56
CA VAL A 99 18.25 5.24 -16.03
C VAL A 99 18.14 6.76 -16.10
N GLY A 100 19.25 7.49 -15.91
CA GLY A 100 19.29 8.96 -16.01
C GLY A 100 19.02 9.71 -14.70
N TYR A 101 18.91 8.99 -13.58
CA TYR A 101 18.72 9.62 -12.27
C TYR A 101 20.04 9.88 -11.55
N ASP A 102 20.41 11.15 -11.49
CA ASP A 102 21.52 11.67 -10.67
C ASP A 102 21.04 12.10 -9.28
N TYR A 103 21.97 12.17 -8.31
CA TYR A 103 21.71 12.60 -6.92
C TYR A 103 20.74 11.70 -6.15
N VAL A 104 20.92 10.38 -6.27
CA VAL A 104 20.24 9.42 -5.41
C VAL A 104 20.73 9.53 -3.96
N ALA A 105 19.85 9.27 -3.00
CA ALA A 105 20.11 9.44 -1.58
C ALA A 105 20.23 8.11 -0.84
N ALA A 106 19.30 7.19 -1.04
CA ALA A 106 19.22 5.96 -0.26
C ALA A 106 18.31 4.90 -0.90
N GLU A 107 18.45 3.66 -0.43
CA GLU A 107 17.58 2.53 -0.77
C GLU A 107 17.09 1.82 0.50
N ASN A 108 15.80 1.47 0.51
CA ASN A 108 15.26 0.47 1.43
C ASN A 108 14.80 -0.75 0.64
N ILE A 109 15.03 -1.95 1.18
CA ILE A 109 14.54 -3.22 0.61
C ILE A 109 13.79 -4.03 1.67
N GLY A 110 12.87 -4.88 1.23
CA GLY A 110 12.13 -5.79 2.09
C GLY A 110 11.68 -7.03 1.32
N TRP A 111 11.40 -8.13 2.00
CA TRP A 111 10.88 -9.35 1.38
C TRP A 111 10.06 -10.17 2.39
N GLY A 112 9.14 -10.99 1.90
CA GLY A 112 8.34 -11.87 2.75
C GLY A 112 7.10 -11.24 3.39
N TYR A 113 6.98 -9.91 3.38
CA TYR A 113 5.80 -9.20 3.84
C TYR A 113 4.63 -9.37 2.87
N SER A 114 3.44 -9.56 3.43
CA SER A 114 2.21 -9.88 2.70
C SER A 114 1.58 -8.67 2.00
N GLY A 115 1.92 -7.45 2.44
CA GLY A 115 1.40 -6.22 1.87
C GLY A 115 2.12 -4.94 2.31
N PRO A 116 1.69 -3.78 1.79
CA PRO A 116 2.34 -2.48 2.00
C PRO A 116 2.38 -2.03 3.47
N ASP A 117 1.31 -2.27 4.22
CA ASP A 117 1.26 -1.93 5.65
C ASP A 117 2.33 -2.69 6.45
N GLU A 118 2.48 -3.98 6.18
CA GLU A 118 3.40 -4.85 6.93
C GLU A 118 4.87 -4.47 6.65
N VAL A 119 5.23 -4.23 5.39
CA VAL A 119 6.58 -3.78 5.04
C VAL A 119 6.85 -2.35 5.54
N MET A 120 5.85 -1.46 5.52
CA MET A 120 6.00 -0.11 6.06
C MET A 120 6.27 -0.15 7.57
N VAL A 121 5.50 -0.93 8.34
CA VAL A 121 5.76 -1.12 9.78
C VAL A 121 7.16 -1.66 10.02
N ALA A 122 7.62 -2.62 9.22
CA ALA A 122 8.97 -3.16 9.32
C ALA A 122 10.05 -2.11 9.04
N TRP A 123 9.91 -1.30 7.99
CA TRP A 123 10.84 -0.22 7.69
C TRP A 123 10.84 0.86 8.78
N MET A 124 9.67 1.27 9.27
CA MET A 124 9.57 2.31 10.31
C MET A 124 10.07 1.86 11.69
N ASN A 125 10.12 0.55 11.94
CA ASN A 125 10.73 -0.05 13.13
C ASN A 125 12.24 -0.30 13.00
N SER A 126 12.82 -0.18 11.79
CA SER A 126 14.25 -0.25 11.56
C SER A 126 14.86 1.15 11.56
N PRO A 127 15.79 1.49 12.48
CA PRO A 127 16.38 2.82 12.54
C PRO A 127 17.02 3.28 11.22
N ALA A 128 17.68 2.37 10.49
CA ALA A 128 18.30 2.70 9.21
C ALA A 128 17.27 3.00 8.11
N HIS A 129 16.25 2.14 7.96
CA HIS A 129 15.22 2.33 6.93
C HIS A 129 14.34 3.55 7.25
N ARG A 130 13.99 3.74 8.53
CA ARG A 130 13.26 4.90 9.03
C ARG A 130 14.00 6.20 8.74
N ALA A 131 15.33 6.24 8.94
CA ALA A 131 16.13 7.43 8.67
C ALA A 131 16.05 7.86 7.20
N ASN A 132 16.00 6.91 6.26
CA ASN A 132 15.82 7.19 4.84
C ASN A 132 14.43 7.79 4.55
N ILE A 133 13.37 7.14 5.06
CA ILE A 133 11.97 7.59 4.86
C ILE A 133 11.76 9.00 5.44
N LEU A 134 12.26 9.24 6.65
CA LEU A 134 12.04 10.50 7.40
C LEU A 134 13.11 11.57 7.12
N ASN A 135 13.99 11.36 6.15
CA ASN A 135 14.92 12.39 5.73
C ASN A 135 14.15 13.52 5.02
N CYS A 136 13.89 14.64 5.70
CA CYS A 136 13.17 15.76 5.11
C CYS A 136 13.95 16.50 3.99
N THR A 137 15.19 16.10 3.67
CA THR A 137 15.97 16.71 2.58
C THR A 137 15.76 16.06 1.22
N VAL A 138 15.31 14.80 1.16
CA VAL A 138 14.94 14.15 -0.10
C VAL A 138 13.63 14.74 -0.66
N ARG A 139 13.48 14.65 -1.99
CA ARG A 139 12.40 15.31 -2.76
C ARG A 139 11.65 14.33 -3.65
N SER A 140 12.31 13.31 -4.15
CA SER A 140 11.74 12.29 -5.02
C SER A 140 11.87 10.88 -4.49
N PHE A 141 11.05 10.02 -5.06
CA PHE A 141 10.83 8.67 -4.61
C PHE A 141 10.46 7.73 -5.76
N GLY A 142 10.94 6.49 -5.70
CA GLY A 142 10.46 5.40 -6.55
C GLY A 142 10.21 4.14 -5.73
N ALA A 143 9.07 3.49 -5.96
CA ALA A 143 8.75 2.19 -5.38
C ALA A 143 8.88 1.08 -6.42
N GLY A 144 9.23 -0.12 -5.97
CA GLY A 144 9.24 -1.33 -6.78
C GLY A 144 8.70 -2.49 -5.97
N VAL A 145 7.82 -3.27 -6.59
CA VAL A 145 7.27 -4.50 -5.99
C VAL A 145 7.29 -5.60 -7.03
N GLN A 146 7.81 -6.78 -6.66
CA GLN A 146 7.73 -7.96 -7.50
C GLN A 146 7.35 -9.18 -6.68
N ARG A 147 6.38 -9.97 -7.17
CA ARG A 147 6.02 -11.27 -6.65
C ARG A 147 6.86 -12.37 -7.32
N ALA A 148 7.64 -13.09 -6.53
CA ALA A 148 8.36 -14.28 -6.99
C ALA A 148 7.39 -15.44 -7.31
N ALA A 149 7.88 -16.45 -8.02
CA ALA A 149 7.09 -17.63 -8.42
C ALA A 149 6.50 -18.40 -7.23
N ASN A 150 7.19 -18.42 -6.09
CA ASN A 150 6.73 -19.02 -4.84
C ASN A 150 5.69 -18.15 -4.08
N GLY A 151 5.36 -16.97 -4.61
CA GLY A 151 4.41 -16.04 -4.05
C GLY A 151 4.96 -15.02 -3.05
N THR A 152 6.26 -15.08 -2.75
CA THR A 152 6.93 -14.08 -1.91
C THR A 152 7.03 -12.74 -2.63
N PHE A 153 6.62 -11.65 -1.96
CA PHE A 153 6.86 -10.31 -2.45
C PHE A 153 8.24 -9.79 -2.05
N TYR A 154 8.85 -9.05 -2.97
CA TYR A 154 10.07 -8.28 -2.80
C TYR A 154 9.76 -6.81 -3.04
N TRP A 155 10.27 -5.96 -2.16
CA TRP A 155 9.91 -4.55 -2.03
C TRP A 155 11.18 -3.71 -2.13
N THR A 156 11.12 -2.58 -2.82
CA THR A 156 12.22 -1.62 -2.93
C THR A 156 11.69 -0.19 -2.89
N GLN A 157 12.35 0.65 -2.11
CA GLN A 157 12.22 2.11 -2.15
C GLN A 157 13.56 2.71 -2.53
N VAL A 158 13.57 3.68 -3.43
CA VAL A 158 14.74 4.51 -3.71
C VAL A 158 14.34 5.97 -3.55
N PHE A 159 15.18 6.73 -2.85
CA PHE A 159 14.96 8.14 -2.53
C PHE A 159 16.01 8.99 -3.24
N GLY A 160 15.65 10.21 -3.65
CA GLY A 160 16.59 11.12 -4.27
C GLY A 160 16.32 12.60 -3.98
N TYR A 161 17.27 13.44 -4.35
CA TYR A 161 17.30 14.85 -3.96
C TYR A 161 16.65 15.82 -4.94
N ARG A 162 16.40 15.42 -6.19
CA ARG A 162 15.78 16.27 -7.22
C ARG A 162 14.28 16.07 -7.34
#